data_AF-A0A836Q0T6-F1
#
_entry.id   AF-A0A836Q0T6-F1
#
_cell.length_a   1.000
_cell.length_b   1.000
_cell.length_c   1.000
_cell.angle_alpha   90.00
_cell.angle_beta   90.00
_cell.angle_gamma   90.00
#
_symmetry.space_group_name_H-M   'P 1'
#
loop_
_entity.id
_entity.type
_entity.pdbx_description
1 polymer ?
#
loop_
_entity_poly.entity_id
_entity_poly.type
_entity_poly.pdbx_seq_one_letter_code
_entity_poly.pdbx_strand_id
1 'polypeptide(L)'
;MDEYLTRLSAASNKLSELIKSGQVIDIPVDVSASSLSEYLAKTAEIEMDSSSRLQALAYVLTEELSWKQVCTIYERMLEEDGPDEHRGTFATWTILADQMLSDPAREESERSEILAGLESVMKRVMDEDLENSGFALGMGISFYREASRRRDNGILIEKAEKWLDEAVYWSDEDNESDVQCCCVAVLYRAHCFVLRGEWKQALEVYSLVDVDQQYDPEGDAAEMAENIALCKRNLAKT
;
A
#
# COMPACT_ATOMS: atom_id res chain seq x y z
N MET A 1 0.30 12.35 -9.67
CA MET A 1 0.91 11.25 -8.88
C MET A 1 2.43 11.23 -9.07
N ASP A 2 2.92 11.32 -10.31
CA ASP A 2 4.36 11.36 -10.64
C ASP A 2 5.18 12.43 -9.92
N GLU A 3 4.69 13.66 -9.82
CA GLU A 3 5.45 14.73 -9.16
C GLU A 3 5.56 14.52 -7.64
N TYR A 4 4.53 13.94 -7.02
CA TYR A 4 4.53 13.59 -5.61
C TYR A 4 5.47 12.41 -5.32
N LEU A 5 5.36 11.31 -6.07
CA LEU A 5 6.23 10.13 -5.93
C LEU A 5 7.69 10.44 -6.29
N THR A 6 7.94 11.35 -7.23
CA THR A 6 9.29 11.83 -7.55
C THR A 6 9.88 12.66 -6.42
N ARG A 7 9.10 13.57 -5.82
CA ARG A 7 9.53 14.33 -4.63
C ARG A 7 9.76 13.41 -3.43
N LEU A 8 8.93 12.39 -3.28
CA LEU A 8 9.04 11.35 -2.26
C LEU A 8 10.32 10.53 -2.40
N SER A 9 10.59 10.04 -3.61
CA SER A 9 11.77 9.26 -3.92
C SER A 9 13.03 10.11 -3.75
N ALA A 10 13.01 11.37 -4.16
CA ALA A 10 14.11 12.31 -3.94
C ALA A 10 14.35 12.60 -2.45
N ALA A 11 13.29 12.80 -1.66
CA ALA A 11 13.37 13.02 -0.22
C ALA A 11 13.91 11.77 0.51
N SER A 12 13.40 10.59 0.17
CA SER A 12 13.83 9.30 0.72
C SER A 12 15.29 8.97 0.39
N ASN A 13 15.72 9.18 -0.87
CA ASN A 13 17.10 8.98 -1.31
C ASN A 13 18.05 9.96 -0.61
N LYS A 14 17.69 11.25 -0.56
CA LYS A 14 18.52 12.28 0.08
C LYS A 14 18.67 12.04 1.58
N LEU A 15 17.61 11.60 2.28
CA LEU A 15 17.72 11.31 3.71
C LEU A 15 18.48 10.01 3.99
N SER A 16 18.31 8.98 3.13
CA SER A 16 19.13 7.77 3.17
C SER A 16 20.62 8.09 3.00
N GLU A 17 20.97 9.05 2.14
CA GLU A 17 22.34 9.55 1.98
C GLU A 17 22.83 10.32 3.20
N LEU A 18 22.00 11.19 3.79
CA LEU A 18 22.33 11.95 5.00
C LEU A 18 22.56 11.05 6.23
N ILE A 19 21.83 9.93 6.32
CA ILE A 19 22.02 8.94 7.39
C ILE A 19 23.29 8.14 7.16
N LYS A 20 23.53 7.66 5.92
CA LYS A 20 24.74 6.93 5.56
C LYS A 20 26.01 7.78 5.68
N SER A 21 25.91 9.09 5.48
CA SER A 21 27.03 10.03 5.61
C SER A 21 27.33 10.41 7.06
N GLY A 22 26.54 9.94 8.03
CA GLY A 22 26.68 10.30 9.44
C GLY A 22 26.35 11.76 9.74
N GLN A 23 25.63 12.44 8.83
CA GLN A 23 25.18 13.82 8.99
C GLN A 23 23.82 13.92 9.70
N VAL A 24 23.15 12.79 9.98
CA VAL A 24 21.92 12.78 10.79
C VAL A 24 22.21 12.63 12.29
N ILE A 25 21.63 13.59 12.99
CA ILE A 25 21.56 13.87 14.42
C ILE A 25 20.64 12.84 15.11
N ASP A 26 20.99 12.41 16.33
CA ASP A 26 20.21 11.55 17.27
C ASP A 26 18.86 11.04 16.71
N ILE A 27 18.87 9.87 16.09
CA ILE A 27 17.63 9.13 15.80
C ILE A 27 16.97 8.83 17.15
N PRO A 28 15.70 9.22 17.36
CA PRO A 28 15.06 9.05 18.64
C PRO A 28 14.91 7.56 18.98
N VAL A 29 15.27 7.19 20.21
CA VAL A 29 15.20 5.80 20.71
C VAL A 29 13.75 5.33 20.90
N ASP A 30 12.80 6.28 20.98
CA ASP A 30 11.36 6.02 20.98
C ASP A 30 10.61 7.02 20.08
N VAL A 31 9.38 6.69 19.68
CA VAL A 31 8.53 7.54 18.82
C VAL A 31 7.46 8.29 19.63
N SER A 32 7.74 8.63 20.89
CA SER A 32 6.80 9.45 21.68
C SER A 32 6.65 10.85 21.07
N ALA A 33 5.53 11.52 21.34
CA ALA A 33 5.27 12.87 20.83
C ALA A 33 6.39 13.87 21.19
N SER A 34 6.96 13.75 22.40
CA SER A 34 8.13 14.56 22.81
C SER A 34 9.37 14.25 21.97
N SER A 35 9.67 12.97 21.74
CA SER A 35 10.84 12.55 20.96
C SER A 35 10.73 12.98 19.49
N LEU A 36 9.54 12.88 18.90
CA LEU A 36 9.29 13.35 17.54
C LEU A 36 9.40 14.87 17.43
N SER A 37 8.92 15.61 18.44
CA SER A 37 9.06 17.08 18.49
C SER A 37 10.52 17.50 18.62
N GLU A 38 11.30 16.82 19.46
CA GLU A 38 12.75 17.05 19.60
C GLU A 38 13.49 16.73 18.31
N TYR A 39 13.14 15.62 17.64
CA TYR A 39 13.70 15.26 16.34
C TYR A 39 13.45 16.36 15.30
N LEU A 40 12.21 16.86 15.19
CA LEU A 40 11.87 17.94 14.25
C LEU A 40 12.60 19.25 14.55
N ALA A 41 12.79 19.59 15.83
CA ALA A 41 13.53 20.77 16.24
C ALA A 41 15.03 20.64 15.92
N LYS A 42 15.63 19.48 16.18
CA LYS A 42 17.04 19.19 15.88
C LYS A 42 17.31 19.15 14.38
N THR A 43 16.33 18.76 13.57
CA THR A 43 16.47 18.66 12.11
C THR A 43 15.95 19.89 11.37
N ALA A 44 15.67 21.00 12.06
CA ALA A 44 15.07 22.20 11.47
C ALA A 44 15.93 22.89 10.39
N GLU A 45 17.25 22.69 10.42
CA GLU A 45 18.17 23.24 9.41
C GLU A 45 18.26 22.42 8.12
N ILE A 46 17.66 21.21 8.09
CA ILE A 46 17.58 20.41 6.87
C ILE A 46 16.53 21.04 5.96
N GLU A 47 16.89 21.31 4.71
CA GLU A 47 16.01 21.90 3.69
C GLU A 47 14.94 20.89 3.21
N MET A 48 14.04 20.53 4.13
CA MET A 48 12.91 19.62 3.98
C MET A 48 11.81 20.06 4.96
N ASP A 49 10.54 19.94 4.57
CA ASP A 49 9.42 20.18 5.48
C ASP A 49 9.36 19.12 6.61
N SER A 50 8.55 19.38 7.64
CA SER A 50 8.40 18.47 8.80
C SER A 50 7.95 17.07 8.39
N SER A 51 6.95 16.98 7.52
CA SER A 51 6.35 15.71 7.12
C SER A 51 7.31 14.85 6.31
N SER A 52 8.08 15.44 5.40
CA SER A 52 9.15 14.75 4.66
C SER A 52 10.24 14.21 5.59
N ARG A 53 10.58 14.94 6.67
CA ARG A 53 11.56 14.49 7.67
C ARG A 53 11.00 13.34 8.51
N LEU A 54 9.75 13.42 8.94
CA LEU A 54 9.07 12.34 9.67
C LEU A 54 8.89 11.09 8.81
N GLN A 55 8.52 11.25 7.55
CA GLN A 55 8.39 10.14 6.61
C GLN A 55 9.72 9.40 6.47
N ALA A 56 10.80 10.15 6.31
CA ALA A 56 12.11 9.57 6.17
C ALA A 56 12.59 8.90 7.47
N LEU A 57 12.22 9.44 8.64
CA LEU A 57 12.38 8.77 9.92
C LEU A 57 11.63 7.43 9.97
N ALA A 58 10.36 7.40 9.54
CA ALA A 58 9.57 6.17 9.49
C ALA A 58 10.23 5.11 8.59
N TYR A 59 10.68 5.51 7.39
CA TYR A 59 11.34 4.61 6.44
C TYR A 59 12.61 3.98 7.02
N VAL A 60 13.46 4.79 7.65
CA VAL A 60 14.74 4.34 8.25
C VAL A 60 14.52 3.36 9.39
N LEU A 61 13.47 3.59 10.15
CA LEU A 61 13.15 2.80 11.33
C LEU A 61 12.21 1.63 11.04
N THR A 62 11.82 1.38 9.78
CA THR A 62 10.84 0.34 9.39
C THR A 62 11.23 -1.07 9.84
N GLU A 63 12.54 -1.37 9.89
CA GLU A 63 13.06 -2.66 10.35
C GLU A 63 13.15 -2.76 11.89
N GLU A 64 13.20 -1.62 12.58
CA GLU A 64 13.39 -1.55 14.04
C GLU A 64 12.08 -1.28 14.80
N LEU A 65 11.07 -0.73 14.12
CA LEU A 65 9.79 -0.35 14.71
C LEU A 65 8.74 -1.44 14.55
N SER A 66 7.95 -1.60 15.61
CA SER A 66 6.63 -2.21 15.49
C SER A 66 5.74 -1.35 14.59
N TRP A 67 4.75 -2.00 13.95
CA TRP A 67 3.75 -1.29 13.15
C TRP A 67 3.07 -0.16 13.92
N LYS A 68 2.75 -0.37 15.20
CA LYS A 68 2.17 0.67 16.05
C LYS A 68 3.04 1.92 16.14
N GLN A 69 4.36 1.76 16.21
CA GLN A 69 5.27 2.90 16.26
C GLN A 69 5.36 3.63 14.92
N VAL A 70 5.32 2.89 13.81
CA VAL A 70 5.20 3.47 12.47
C VAL A 70 3.91 4.31 12.38
N CYS A 71 2.77 3.77 12.83
CA CYS A 71 1.51 4.51 12.87
C CYS A 71 1.63 5.83 13.66
N THR A 72 2.32 5.84 14.79
CA THR A 72 2.53 7.07 15.58
C THR A 72 3.26 8.15 14.79
N ILE A 73 4.25 7.78 13.96
CA ILE A 73 4.98 8.74 13.12
C ILE A 73 4.05 9.33 12.07
N TYR A 74 3.24 8.50 11.41
CA TYR A 74 2.27 8.95 10.40
C TYR A 74 1.13 9.79 10.98
N GLU A 75 0.65 9.45 12.18
CA GLU A 75 -0.29 10.30 12.92
C GLU A 75 0.32 11.68 13.18
N ARG A 76 1.60 11.73 13.54
CA ARG A 76 2.30 13.00 13.72
C ARG A 76 2.47 13.75 12.40
N MET A 77 2.71 13.06 11.27
CA MET A 77 2.75 13.71 9.95
C MET A 77 1.42 14.38 9.62
N LEU A 78 0.29 13.72 9.85
CA LEU A 78 -1.04 14.31 9.64
C LEU A 78 -1.32 15.54 10.52
N GLU A 79 -0.66 15.65 11.68
CA GLU A 79 -0.76 16.86 12.53
C GLU A 79 0.09 18.03 12.02
N GLU A 80 1.18 17.72 11.30
CA GLU A 80 2.07 18.72 10.70
C GLU A 80 1.59 19.16 9.31
N ASP A 81 0.96 18.23 8.58
CA ASP A 81 0.34 18.46 7.28
C ASP A 81 -0.98 19.23 7.40
N GLY A 82 -1.27 20.03 6.39
CA GLY A 82 -2.63 20.49 6.14
C GLY A 82 -3.45 19.42 5.40
N PRO A 83 -4.79 19.58 5.34
CA PRO A 83 -5.67 18.64 4.66
C PRO A 83 -5.29 18.35 3.19
N ASP A 84 -4.69 19.34 2.51
CA ASP A 84 -4.24 19.20 1.12
C ASP A 84 -3.06 18.21 0.97
N GLU A 85 -2.25 18.04 2.00
CA GLU A 85 -1.09 17.16 2.01
C GLU A 85 -1.40 15.74 2.55
N HIS A 86 -2.52 15.56 3.25
CA HIS A 86 -2.93 14.28 3.85
C HIS A 86 -2.99 13.12 2.84
N ARG A 87 -3.42 13.38 1.60
CA ARG A 87 -3.43 12.36 0.53
C ARG A 87 -2.05 11.75 0.33
N GLY A 88 -1.02 12.58 0.34
CA GLY A 88 0.35 12.12 0.22
C GLY A 88 0.76 11.23 1.39
N THR A 89 0.46 11.66 2.60
CA THR A 89 0.76 10.93 3.84
C THR A 89 0.06 9.57 3.88
N PHE A 90 -1.20 9.47 3.43
CA PHE A 90 -1.89 8.18 3.32
C PHE A 90 -1.31 7.27 2.23
N ALA A 91 -0.90 7.82 1.08
CA ALA A 91 -0.25 7.05 0.02
C ALA A 91 1.02 6.36 0.54
N THR A 92 1.85 7.13 1.25
CA THR A 92 3.14 6.67 1.74
C THR A 92 3.01 5.67 2.88
N TRP A 93 2.01 5.86 3.75
CA TRP A 93 1.67 4.90 4.80
C TRP A 93 1.25 3.55 4.20
N THR A 94 0.43 3.56 3.14
CA THR A 94 -0.02 2.35 2.46
C THR A 94 1.14 1.60 1.79
N ILE A 95 2.05 2.32 1.13
CA ILE A 95 3.27 1.73 0.54
C ILE A 95 4.12 1.06 1.62
N LEU A 96 4.31 1.70 2.77
CA LEU A 96 5.12 1.14 3.85
C LEU A 96 4.47 -0.11 4.45
N ALA A 97 3.14 -0.09 4.61
CA ALA A 97 2.39 -1.26 5.05
C ALA A 97 2.60 -2.47 4.12
N ASP A 98 2.52 -2.25 2.80
CA ASP A 98 2.74 -3.31 1.81
C ASP A 98 4.19 -3.85 1.84
N GLN A 99 5.18 -2.97 2.04
CA GLN A 99 6.58 -3.37 2.25
C GLN A 99 6.74 -4.24 3.50
N MET A 100 6.15 -3.82 4.62
CA MET A 100 6.18 -4.57 5.87
C MET A 100 5.47 -5.92 5.73
N LEU A 101 4.33 -5.99 5.04
CA LEU A 101 3.62 -7.24 4.74
C LEU A 101 4.40 -8.14 3.77
N SER A 102 5.26 -7.58 2.93
CA SER A 102 6.05 -8.36 1.97
C SER A 102 7.29 -9.00 2.59
N ASP A 103 7.75 -8.52 3.74
CA ASP A 103 8.86 -9.12 4.49
C ASP A 103 8.46 -10.52 4.99
N PRO A 104 9.09 -11.61 4.50
CA PRO A 104 8.74 -12.97 4.90
C PRO A 104 9.09 -13.29 6.36
N ALA A 105 9.94 -12.51 7.01
CA ALA A 105 10.36 -12.73 8.39
C ALA A 105 9.33 -12.26 9.44
N ARG A 106 8.33 -11.45 9.03
CA ARG A 106 7.32 -10.95 9.96
C ARG A 106 6.34 -12.01 10.42
N GLU A 107 6.05 -11.96 11.71
CA GLU A 107 5.14 -12.87 12.39
C GLU A 107 3.68 -12.60 12.01
N GLU A 108 2.85 -13.64 12.16
CA GLU A 108 1.42 -13.61 11.84
C GLU A 108 0.65 -12.49 12.58
N SER A 109 1.01 -12.27 13.84
CA SER A 109 0.42 -11.24 14.70
C SER A 109 0.74 -9.84 14.20
N GLU A 110 1.99 -9.58 13.79
CA GLU A 110 2.42 -8.27 13.31
C GLU A 110 1.73 -7.90 11.99
N ARG A 111 1.65 -8.86 11.07
CA ARG A 111 0.89 -8.71 9.82
C ARG A 111 -0.59 -8.39 10.06
N SER A 112 -1.20 -9.04 11.05
CA SER A 112 -2.60 -8.78 11.41
C SER A 112 -2.79 -7.38 12.00
N GLU A 113 -1.83 -6.90 12.78
CA GLU A 113 -1.78 -5.51 13.25
C GLU A 113 -1.63 -4.52 12.10
N ILE A 114 -0.79 -4.83 11.11
CA ILE A 114 -0.60 -4.01 9.90
C ILE A 114 -1.91 -3.86 9.14
N LEU A 115 -2.60 -4.97 8.83
CA LEU A 115 -3.89 -4.95 8.13
C LEU A 115 -4.97 -4.18 8.91
N ALA A 116 -5.05 -4.36 10.23
CA ALA A 116 -5.99 -3.62 11.07
C ALA A 116 -5.69 -2.11 11.08
N GLY A 117 -4.40 -1.74 11.08
CA GLY A 117 -3.99 -0.34 10.96
C GLY A 117 -4.35 0.26 9.61
N LEU A 118 -4.10 -0.47 8.52
CA LEU A 118 -4.51 -0.08 7.17
C LEU A 118 -6.01 0.18 7.07
N GLU A 119 -6.86 -0.68 7.65
CA GLU A 119 -8.31 -0.43 7.69
C GLU A 119 -8.67 0.84 8.48
N SER A 120 -7.98 1.10 9.59
CA SER A 120 -8.17 2.33 10.35
C SER A 120 -7.75 3.57 9.57
N VAL A 121 -6.66 3.50 8.82
CA VAL A 121 -6.21 4.57 7.93
C VAL A 121 -7.23 4.84 6.85
N MET A 122 -7.71 3.79 6.18
CA MET A 122 -8.67 3.91 5.10
C MET A 122 -10.01 4.47 5.57
N LYS A 123 -10.40 4.18 6.83
CA LYS A 123 -11.55 4.83 7.44
C LYS A 123 -11.37 6.35 7.53
N ARG A 124 -10.19 6.84 7.91
CA ARG A 124 -9.91 8.29 7.96
C ARG A 124 -9.93 8.92 6.57
N VAL A 125 -9.37 8.23 5.57
CA VAL A 125 -9.46 8.66 4.16
C VAL A 125 -10.91 8.90 3.75
N MET A 126 -11.82 7.98 4.09
CA MET A 126 -13.25 8.14 3.82
C MET A 126 -13.88 9.26 4.65
N ASP A 127 -13.55 9.37 5.95
CA ASP A 127 -14.08 10.41 6.83
C ASP A 127 -13.65 11.84 6.40
N GLU A 128 -12.57 11.97 5.63
CA GLU A 128 -12.03 13.23 5.11
C GLU A 128 -12.40 13.50 3.63
N ASP A 129 -13.29 12.70 3.02
CA ASP A 129 -13.66 12.78 1.60
C ASP A 129 -12.42 12.72 0.66
N LEU A 130 -11.42 11.94 1.06
CA LEU A 130 -10.17 11.74 0.31
C LEU A 130 -10.19 10.48 -0.56
N GLU A 131 -11.38 10.05 -0.96
CA GLU A 131 -11.62 8.89 -1.82
C GLU A 131 -10.67 8.93 -3.04
N ASN A 132 -10.07 7.78 -3.31
CA ASN A 132 -9.06 7.63 -4.35
C ASN A 132 -8.96 6.16 -4.76
N SER A 133 -9.16 5.89 -6.05
CA SER A 133 -9.05 4.57 -6.66
C SER A 133 -7.75 3.84 -6.28
N GLY A 134 -6.61 4.55 -6.25
CA GLY A 134 -5.31 4.02 -5.90
C GLY A 134 -5.17 3.58 -4.44
N PHE A 135 -5.80 4.28 -3.49
CA PHE A 135 -5.83 3.83 -2.09
C PHE A 135 -6.64 2.55 -1.92
N ALA A 136 -7.83 2.51 -2.50
CA ALA A 136 -8.66 1.32 -2.49
C ALA A 136 -7.96 0.14 -3.19
N LEU A 137 -7.27 0.39 -4.30
CA LEU A 137 -6.48 -0.63 -5.00
C LEU A 137 -5.37 -1.19 -4.11
N GLY A 138 -4.58 -0.31 -3.46
CA GLY A 138 -3.52 -0.71 -2.54
C GLY A 138 -4.05 -1.59 -1.39
N MET A 139 -5.17 -1.19 -0.79
CA MET A 139 -5.86 -1.98 0.23
C MET A 139 -6.26 -3.37 -0.29
N GLY A 140 -6.90 -3.42 -1.47
CA GLY A 140 -7.32 -4.66 -2.11
C GLY A 140 -6.16 -5.63 -2.36
N ILE A 141 -5.06 -5.12 -2.92
CA ILE A 141 -3.85 -5.90 -3.20
C ILE A 141 -3.19 -6.40 -1.91
N SER A 142 -3.08 -5.57 -0.86
CA SER A 142 -2.50 -5.99 0.41
C SER A 142 -3.29 -7.13 1.05
N PHE A 143 -4.62 -7.05 1.05
CA PHE A 143 -5.49 -8.12 1.54
C PHE A 143 -5.39 -9.39 0.69
N TYR A 144 -5.39 -9.25 -0.64
CA TYR A 144 -5.22 -10.37 -1.57
C TYR A 144 -3.91 -11.12 -1.32
N ARG A 145 -2.78 -10.39 -1.28
CA ARG A 145 -1.44 -10.98 -1.08
C ARG A 145 -1.38 -11.76 0.22
N GLU A 146 -1.98 -11.23 1.28
CA GLU A 146 -1.97 -11.92 2.57
C GLU A 146 -2.91 -13.14 2.58
N ALA A 147 -4.06 -13.07 1.92
CA ALA A 147 -4.95 -14.21 1.74
C ALA A 147 -4.25 -15.37 1.00
N SER A 148 -3.54 -15.05 -0.08
CA SER A 148 -2.76 -16.00 -0.89
C SER A 148 -1.68 -16.73 -0.08
N ARG A 149 -1.06 -16.05 0.90
CA ARG A 149 -0.03 -16.63 1.78
C ARG A 149 -0.62 -17.58 2.83
N ARG A 150 -1.70 -17.15 3.48
CA ARG A 150 -2.20 -17.81 4.71
C ARG A 150 -3.10 -19.03 4.49
N ARG A 151 -3.57 -19.26 3.26
CA ARG A 151 -4.73 -20.15 3.00
C ARG A 151 -5.88 -19.80 3.96
N ASP A 152 -6.15 -18.51 4.02
CA ASP A 152 -7.20 -17.95 4.85
C ASP A 152 -8.57 -18.58 4.53
N ASN A 153 -9.49 -18.57 5.51
CA ASN A 153 -10.81 -19.17 5.36
C ASN A 153 -11.78 -18.35 4.48
N GLY A 154 -11.28 -17.33 3.78
CA GLY A 154 -12.01 -16.48 2.85
C GLY A 154 -12.23 -15.06 3.37
N ILE A 155 -11.99 -14.76 4.65
CA ILE A 155 -12.20 -13.43 5.25
C ILE A 155 -11.33 -12.36 4.59
N LEU A 156 -10.04 -12.62 4.38
CA LEU A 156 -9.12 -11.69 3.74
C LEU A 156 -9.43 -11.55 2.25
N ILE A 157 -9.94 -12.60 1.61
CA ILE A 157 -10.39 -12.54 0.20
C ILE A 157 -11.63 -11.64 0.09
N GLU A 158 -12.62 -11.78 0.98
CA GLU A 158 -13.80 -10.91 1.00
C GLU A 158 -13.42 -9.44 1.22
N LYS A 159 -12.44 -9.18 2.09
CA LYS A 159 -11.91 -7.82 2.28
C LYS A 159 -11.17 -7.31 1.04
N ALA A 160 -10.38 -8.15 0.39
CA ALA A 160 -9.70 -7.81 -0.86
C ALA A 160 -10.73 -7.43 -1.93
N GLU A 161 -11.71 -8.28 -2.18
CA GLU A 161 -12.78 -8.05 -3.16
C GLU A 161 -13.52 -6.73 -2.88
N LYS A 162 -13.88 -6.47 -1.62
CA LYS A 162 -14.53 -5.21 -1.25
C LYS A 162 -13.71 -4.00 -1.68
N TRP A 163 -12.42 -3.96 -1.34
CA TRP A 163 -11.58 -2.80 -1.66
C TRP A 163 -11.25 -2.70 -3.15
N LEU A 164 -11.15 -3.83 -3.86
CA LEU A 164 -11.00 -3.83 -5.32
C LEU A 164 -12.27 -3.30 -6.01
N ASP A 165 -13.45 -3.61 -5.49
CA ASP A 165 -14.72 -3.04 -5.99
C ASP A 165 -14.79 -1.53 -5.73
N GLU A 166 -14.35 -1.04 -4.57
CA GLU A 166 -14.25 0.41 -4.30
C GLU A 166 -13.24 1.09 -5.24
N ALA A 167 -12.12 0.43 -5.56
CA ALA A 167 -11.12 0.97 -6.47
C ALA A 167 -11.71 1.19 -7.87
N VAL A 168 -12.50 0.24 -8.38
CA VAL A 168 -13.22 0.37 -9.65
C VAL A 168 -14.29 1.47 -9.55
N TYR A 169 -15.04 1.52 -8.44
CA TYR A 169 -16.12 2.49 -8.26
C TYR A 169 -15.61 3.94 -8.20
N TRP A 170 -14.43 4.16 -7.63
CA TRP A 170 -13.81 5.49 -7.51
C TRP A 170 -12.96 5.90 -8.71
N SER A 171 -12.77 5.03 -9.70
CA SER A 171 -12.02 5.37 -10.91
C SER A 171 -12.79 6.34 -11.80
N ASP A 172 -12.13 7.41 -12.23
CA ASP A 172 -12.60 8.29 -13.29
C ASP A 172 -12.15 7.76 -14.67
N GLU A 173 -13.10 7.47 -15.56
CA GLU A 173 -12.82 6.96 -16.91
C GLU A 173 -12.07 7.96 -17.80
N ASP A 174 -12.16 9.26 -17.49
CA ASP A 174 -11.45 10.32 -18.23
C ASP A 174 -10.00 10.51 -17.71
N ASN A 175 -9.61 9.84 -16.62
CA ASN A 175 -8.28 9.91 -16.03
C ASN A 175 -7.48 8.63 -16.31
N GLU A 176 -6.42 8.75 -17.10
CA GLU A 176 -5.57 7.62 -17.51
C GLU A 176 -5.02 6.81 -16.32
N SER A 177 -4.66 7.48 -15.22
CA SER A 177 -4.19 6.80 -14.00
C SER A 177 -5.29 5.99 -13.32
N ASP A 178 -6.54 6.46 -13.36
CA ASP A 178 -7.68 5.77 -12.76
C ASP A 178 -8.18 4.63 -13.65
N VAL A 179 -8.07 4.77 -14.98
CA VAL A 179 -8.28 3.67 -15.92
C VAL A 179 -7.30 2.55 -15.63
N GLN A 180 -6.01 2.86 -15.46
CA GLN A 180 -5.01 1.86 -15.09
C GLN A 180 -5.33 1.21 -13.74
N CYS A 181 -5.71 2.00 -12.71
CA CYS A 181 -6.11 1.45 -11.41
C CYS A 181 -7.32 0.51 -11.54
N CYS A 182 -8.32 0.87 -12.34
CA CYS A 182 -9.49 0.05 -12.60
C CYS A 182 -9.11 -1.30 -13.23
N CYS A 183 -8.24 -1.28 -14.24
CA CYS A 183 -7.76 -2.49 -14.90
C CYS A 183 -7.02 -3.43 -13.94
N VAL A 184 -6.12 -2.90 -13.10
CA VAL A 184 -5.43 -3.69 -12.07
C VAL A 184 -6.41 -4.21 -11.01
N ALA A 185 -7.40 -3.41 -10.60
CA ALA A 185 -8.42 -3.84 -9.65
C ALA A 185 -9.23 -5.04 -10.18
N VAL A 186 -9.65 -4.97 -11.45
CA VAL A 186 -10.38 -6.05 -12.14
C VAL A 186 -9.52 -7.32 -12.25
N LEU A 187 -8.22 -7.16 -12.54
CA LEU A 187 -7.27 -8.27 -12.58
C LEU A 187 -7.17 -8.99 -11.22
N TYR A 188 -6.91 -8.26 -10.14
CA TYR A 188 -6.78 -8.84 -8.80
C TYR A 188 -8.10 -9.41 -8.28
N ARG A 189 -9.24 -8.89 -8.74
CA ARG A 189 -10.56 -9.48 -8.46
C ARG A 189 -10.70 -10.85 -9.14
N ALA A 190 -10.20 -11.01 -10.37
CA ALA A 190 -10.13 -12.32 -11.01
C ALA A 190 -9.23 -13.28 -10.22
N HIS A 191 -8.11 -12.82 -9.66
CA HIS A 191 -7.26 -13.62 -8.78
C HIS A 191 -8.01 -14.10 -7.52
N CYS A 192 -8.84 -13.24 -6.91
CA CYS A 192 -9.68 -13.61 -5.77
C CYS A 192 -10.63 -14.79 -6.11
N PHE A 193 -11.27 -14.76 -7.29
CA PHE A 193 -12.10 -15.89 -7.75
C PHE A 193 -11.30 -17.19 -7.92
N VAL A 194 -10.03 -17.11 -8.35
CA VAL A 194 -9.16 -18.29 -8.42
C VAL A 194 -8.90 -18.87 -7.05
N LEU A 195 -8.58 -18.05 -6.04
CA LEU A 195 -8.35 -18.51 -4.67
C LEU A 195 -9.58 -19.21 -4.07
N ARG A 196 -10.79 -18.77 -4.45
CA ARG A 196 -12.07 -19.37 -4.03
C ARG A 196 -12.47 -20.62 -4.83
N GLY A 197 -11.73 -20.94 -5.88
CA GLY A 197 -12.06 -22.04 -6.79
C GLY A 197 -13.24 -21.77 -7.72
N GLU A 198 -13.59 -20.50 -7.92
CA GLU A 198 -14.66 -20.04 -8.79
C GLU A 198 -14.15 -19.92 -10.25
N TRP A 199 -13.64 -21.04 -10.78
CA TRP A 199 -12.82 -21.08 -12.01
C TRP A 199 -13.49 -20.45 -13.24
N LYS A 200 -14.80 -20.65 -13.40
CA LYS A 200 -15.54 -20.12 -14.55
C LYS A 200 -15.65 -18.60 -14.47
N GLN A 201 -15.96 -18.08 -13.28
CA GLN A 201 -16.09 -16.65 -13.02
C GLN A 201 -14.74 -15.94 -13.17
N ALA A 202 -13.66 -16.55 -12.67
CA ALA A 202 -12.31 -16.04 -12.88
C ALA A 202 -11.98 -15.88 -14.38
N LEU A 203 -12.29 -16.89 -15.22
CA LEU A 203 -12.06 -16.81 -16.67
C LEU A 203 -12.93 -15.76 -17.37
N GLU A 204 -14.18 -15.59 -16.94
CA GLU A 204 -15.06 -14.53 -17.46
C GLU A 204 -14.45 -13.15 -17.18
N VAL A 205 -13.93 -12.91 -15.97
CA VAL A 205 -13.30 -11.63 -15.64
C VAL A 205 -11.96 -11.44 -16.35
N TYR A 206 -11.09 -12.46 -16.43
CA TYR A 206 -9.84 -12.36 -17.19
C TYR A 206 -10.06 -11.99 -18.67
N SER A 207 -11.23 -12.34 -19.24
CA SER A 207 -11.55 -11.97 -20.64
C SER A 207 -11.84 -10.48 -20.84
N LEU A 208 -12.05 -9.75 -19.77
CA LEU A 208 -12.27 -8.29 -19.75
C LEU A 208 -10.98 -7.50 -19.53
N VAL A 209 -9.90 -8.18 -19.12
CA VAL A 209 -8.60 -7.56 -18.84
C VAL A 209 -7.81 -7.47 -20.13
N ASP A 210 -7.60 -6.25 -20.63
CA ASP A 210 -6.73 -6.00 -21.78
C ASP A 210 -5.26 -5.96 -21.31
N VAL A 211 -4.49 -6.99 -21.66
CA VAL A 211 -3.09 -7.19 -21.21
C VAL A 211 -2.11 -6.21 -21.87
N ASP A 212 -2.52 -5.54 -22.96
CA ASP A 212 -1.69 -4.56 -23.67
C ASP A 212 -1.67 -3.18 -22.98
N GLN A 213 -2.56 -2.95 -22.00
CA GLN A 213 -2.51 -1.77 -21.13
C GLN A 213 -1.51 -2.00 -19.99
N GLN A 214 -0.28 -1.48 -20.15
CA GLN A 214 0.85 -1.43 -19.18
C GLN A 214 0.55 -1.91 -17.73
N TYR A 215 0.55 -3.23 -17.52
CA TYR A 215 0.76 -3.83 -16.20
C TYR A 215 2.26 -3.80 -15.87
N ASP A 216 2.63 -4.06 -14.61
CA ASP A 216 3.98 -4.58 -14.35
C ASP A 216 4.18 -5.84 -15.22
N PRO A 217 4.96 -5.76 -16.32
CA PRO A 217 4.86 -6.74 -17.40
C PRO A 217 5.38 -8.12 -17.00
N GLU A 218 6.17 -8.20 -15.92
CA GLU A 218 6.86 -9.41 -15.51
C GLU A 218 6.13 -10.17 -14.39
N GLY A 219 5.43 -9.47 -13.49
CA GLY A 219 4.72 -10.07 -12.35
C GLY A 219 3.26 -10.41 -12.65
N ASP A 220 2.45 -9.39 -12.87
CA ASP A 220 0.98 -9.49 -12.94
C ASP A 220 0.51 -10.29 -14.17
N ALA A 221 1.15 -10.08 -15.32
CA ALA A 221 0.82 -10.81 -16.55
C ALA A 221 1.20 -12.30 -16.47
N ALA A 222 2.30 -12.63 -15.77
CA ALA A 222 2.71 -14.00 -15.55
C ALA A 222 1.74 -14.72 -14.60
N GLU A 223 1.38 -14.07 -13.49
CA GLU A 223 0.40 -14.61 -12.53
C GLU A 223 -0.97 -14.82 -13.19
N MET A 224 -1.43 -13.86 -14.00
CA MET A 224 -2.65 -14.01 -14.81
C MET A 224 -2.59 -15.25 -15.72
N ALA A 225 -1.50 -15.44 -16.47
CA ALA A 225 -1.35 -16.57 -17.38
C ALA A 225 -1.38 -17.92 -16.64
N GLU A 226 -0.69 -18.00 -15.49
CA GLU A 226 -0.68 -19.18 -14.62
C GLU A 226 -2.08 -19.49 -14.08
N ASN A 227 -2.78 -18.46 -13.61
CA ASN A 227 -4.14 -18.57 -13.08
C ASN A 227 -5.16 -18.99 -14.15
N ILE A 228 -5.07 -18.45 -15.37
CA ILE A 228 -5.89 -18.89 -16.52
C ILE A 228 -5.64 -20.37 -16.82
N ALA A 229 -4.38 -20.80 -16.84
CA ALA A 229 -4.02 -22.20 -17.07
C ALA A 229 -4.53 -23.11 -15.94
N LEU A 230 -4.49 -22.65 -14.69
CA LEU A 230 -5.05 -23.36 -13.54
C LEU A 230 -6.58 -23.52 -13.67
N CYS A 231 -7.30 -22.45 -13.99
CA CYS A 231 -8.76 -22.48 -14.19
C CYS A 231 -9.16 -23.48 -15.28
N LYS A 232 -8.51 -23.41 -16.46
CA LYS A 232 -8.76 -24.32 -17.58
C LYS A 232 -8.52 -25.79 -17.21
N ARG A 233 -7.45 -26.08 -16.45
CA ARG A 233 -7.16 -27.44 -15.97
C ARG A 233 -8.20 -27.97 -15.00
N ASN A 234 -8.72 -27.14 -14.10
CA ASN A 234 -9.73 -27.57 -13.12
C ASN A 234 -11.10 -27.79 -13.76
N LEU A 235 -11.52 -26.92 -14.68
CA LEU A 235 -12.79 -27.08 -15.41
C LEU A 235 -12.80 -28.32 -16.32
N ALA A 236 -11.65 -28.76 -16.83
CA ALA A 236 -11.56 -29.98 -17.63
C ALA A 236 -11.71 -31.28 -16.81
N LYS A 237 -11.66 -31.20 -15.47
CA LYS A 237 -11.80 -32.36 -14.57
C LYS A 237 -13.22 -32.55 -14.03
N THR A 238 -14.07 -31.53 -14.18
CA THR A 238 -15.50 -31.52 -13.81
C THR A 238 -16.36 -31.91 -15.00
#